data_AF-A0A2A3LID9-F1
#
_entry.id   AF-A0A2A3LID9-F1
#
_cell.length_a   1.000
_cell.length_b   1.000
_cell.length_c   1.000
_cell.angle_alpha   90.00
_cell.angle_beta   90.00
_cell.angle_gamma   90.00
#
_symmetry.space_group_name_H-M   'P 1'
#
loop_
_entity.id
_entity.type
_entity.pdbx_description
1 polymer ?
#
loop_
_entity_poly.entity_id
_entity_poly.type
_entity_poly.pdbx_seq_one_letter_code
_entity_poly.pdbx_strand_id
1 'polypeptide(L)'
;MVQERAVEPKNASEADEVEALRSIFDLARESKNIHFGVSWELHQEFFHGTQKSPAPGGDLAEGINFEDVPSPLERGMFFSLPLDEYASREVKKAFIELICQFGEKPEEFPRRGIGGYELNEYELGSLKSLGRFARACKVVPDAQWFDLFHLWTAERAGYQYFLTRDKKFVNLMTQTCRVKFDALPVTPIGLWNLLSSG
;
A
#
# COMPACT_ATOMS: atom_id res chain seq x y z
N MET A 1 8.72 22.02 4.28
CA MET A 1 8.78 21.03 5.37
C MET A 1 9.62 19.87 4.86
N VAL A 2 10.80 19.64 5.44
CA VAL A 2 11.66 18.51 5.07
C VAL A 2 11.07 17.29 5.76
N GLN A 3 10.49 16.36 5.01
CA GLN A 3 10.10 15.06 5.56
C GLN A 3 11.39 14.36 6.02
N GLU A 4 11.54 14.16 7.33
CA GLU A 4 12.63 13.37 7.90
C GLU A 4 12.51 11.93 7.40
N ARG A 5 13.62 11.39 6.88
CA ARG A 5 13.68 10.02 6.39
C ARG A 5 13.88 9.10 7.59
N ALA A 6 13.01 8.11 7.76
CA ALA A 6 13.25 7.02 8.71
C ALA A 6 14.56 6.31 8.37
N VAL A 7 15.46 6.18 9.36
CA VAL A 7 16.68 5.39 9.25
C VAL A 7 16.40 3.99 9.77
N GLU A 8 16.45 2.99 8.89
CA GLU A 8 16.20 1.60 9.27
C GLU A 8 17.41 0.97 9.99
N PRO A 9 17.18 0.23 11.09
CA PRO A 9 18.23 -0.59 11.70
C PRO A 9 18.52 -1.84 10.86
N LYS A 10 19.80 -2.04 10.50
CA LYS A 10 20.27 -3.10 9.59
C LYS A 10 19.95 -4.55 10.03
N ASN A 11 19.62 -4.80 11.30
CA ASN A 11 19.49 -6.16 11.89
C ASN A 11 18.26 -6.38 12.78
N ALA A 12 17.18 -5.61 12.63
CA ALA A 12 15.99 -5.83 13.45
C ALA A 12 15.32 -7.19 13.18
N SER A 13 15.03 -7.93 14.25
CA SER A 13 14.40 -9.25 14.23
C SER A 13 12.89 -9.14 13.99
N GLU A 14 12.24 -10.25 13.64
CA GLU A 14 10.77 -10.30 13.54
C GLU A 14 10.08 -9.96 14.87
N ALA A 15 10.68 -10.32 16.00
CA ALA A 15 10.16 -9.96 17.32
C ALA A 15 10.17 -8.44 17.54
N ASP A 16 11.23 -7.75 17.09
CA ASP A 16 11.33 -6.29 17.21
C ASP A 16 10.27 -5.58 16.35
N GLU A 17 9.97 -6.10 15.16
CA GLU A 17 8.91 -5.54 14.30
C GLU A 17 7.52 -5.72 14.92
N VAL A 18 7.27 -6.86 15.56
CA VAL A 18 6.02 -7.14 16.28
C VAL A 18 5.88 -6.23 17.50
N GLU A 19 6.96 -6.02 18.24
CA GLU A 19 6.93 -5.15 19.43
C GLU A 19 6.76 -3.67 19.06
N ALA A 20 7.41 -3.22 17.98
CA ALA A 20 7.18 -1.88 17.45
C ALA A 20 5.74 -1.69 16.98
N LEU A 21 5.16 -2.69 16.30
CA LEU A 21 3.77 -2.65 15.88
C LEU A 21 2.80 -2.57 17.08
N ARG A 22 3.06 -3.35 18.13
CA ARG A 22 2.31 -3.26 19.40
C ARG A 22 2.37 -1.85 19.97
N SER A 23 3.57 -1.27 20.06
CA SER A 23 3.78 0.07 20.60
C SER A 23 3.05 1.15 19.78
N ILE A 24 3.03 1.02 18.45
CA ILE A 24 2.27 1.92 17.56
C ILE A 24 0.77 1.82 17.83
N PHE A 25 0.23 0.61 17.99
CA PHE A 25 -1.19 0.41 18.29
C PHE A 25 -1.56 0.93 19.69
N ASP A 26 -0.72 0.68 20.70
CA ASP A 26 -0.95 1.23 22.05
C ASP A 26 -0.97 2.76 22.00
N LEU A 27 -0.01 3.39 21.30
CA LEU A 27 0.00 4.83 21.10
C LEU A 27 -1.26 5.33 20.39
N ALA A 28 -1.77 4.61 19.39
CA ALA A 28 -2.99 5.00 18.68
C ALA A 28 -4.27 4.83 19.52
N ARG A 29 -4.28 3.93 20.51
CA ARG A 29 -5.38 3.82 21.49
C ARG A 29 -5.37 5.01 22.45
N GLU A 30 -4.19 5.45 22.86
CA GLU A 30 -4.00 6.57 23.79
C GLU A 30 -4.14 7.94 23.11
N SER A 31 -3.69 8.04 21.86
CA SER A 31 -3.63 9.27 21.06
C SER A 31 -4.63 9.22 19.92
N LYS A 32 -5.47 10.26 19.79
CA LYS A 32 -6.42 10.42 18.68
C LYS A 32 -5.80 10.90 17.36
N ASN A 33 -4.48 10.96 17.26
CA ASN A 33 -3.78 11.56 16.11
C ASN A 33 -3.19 10.53 15.14
N ILE A 34 -3.33 9.22 15.41
CA ILE A 34 -2.89 8.15 14.51
C ILE A 34 -4.13 7.51 13.90
N HIS A 35 -4.22 7.60 12.57
CA HIS A 35 -5.31 7.03 11.79
C HIS A 35 -4.78 5.86 10.96
N PHE A 36 -5.50 4.74 10.97
CA PHE A 36 -5.18 3.60 10.12
C PHE A 36 -6.18 3.50 8.98
N GLY A 37 -5.67 3.21 7.79
CA GLY A 37 -6.46 2.95 6.60
C GLY A 37 -6.17 1.56 6.07
N VAL A 38 -7.20 0.91 5.54
CA VAL A 38 -7.08 -0.37 4.85
C VAL A 38 -7.86 -0.31 3.54
N SER A 39 -7.22 -0.72 2.45
CA SER A 39 -7.90 -0.78 1.16
C SER A 39 -8.58 -2.13 0.96
N TRP A 40 -9.56 -2.17 0.06
CA TRP A 40 -10.20 -3.43 -0.32
C TRP A 40 -9.21 -4.46 -0.87
N GLU A 41 -8.20 -4.03 -1.63
CA GLU A 41 -7.16 -4.93 -2.14
C GLU A 41 -6.28 -5.49 -1.00
N LEU A 42 -6.06 -4.75 0.10
CA LEU A 42 -5.39 -5.27 1.31
C LEU A 42 -6.27 -6.24 2.10
N HIS A 43 -7.57 -5.94 2.25
CA HIS A 43 -8.53 -6.86 2.88
C HIS A 43 -8.53 -8.22 2.17
N GLN A 44 -8.55 -8.21 0.84
CA GLN A 44 -8.48 -9.45 0.06
C GLN A 44 -7.18 -10.23 0.30
N GLU A 45 -6.05 -9.54 0.42
CA GLU A 45 -4.78 -10.20 0.77
C GLU A 45 -4.82 -10.85 2.14
N PHE A 46 -5.48 -10.20 3.11
CA PHE A 46 -5.68 -10.78 4.44
C PHE A 46 -6.55 -12.03 4.39
N PHE A 47 -7.66 -12.03 3.64
CA PHE A 47 -8.54 -13.20 3.50
C PHE A 47 -7.88 -14.41 2.85
N HIS A 48 -6.94 -14.19 1.92
CA HIS A 48 -6.23 -15.27 1.22
C HIS A 48 -4.85 -15.58 1.82
N GLY A 49 -4.40 -14.75 2.75
CA GLY A 49 -3.17 -14.97 3.51
C GLY A 49 -3.31 -16.21 4.40
N THR A 50 -2.26 -17.02 4.45
CA THR A 50 -2.14 -17.95 5.57
C THR A 50 -1.80 -17.13 6.80
N GLN A 51 -2.76 -16.92 7.72
CA GLN A 51 -2.46 -16.36 9.05
C GLN A 51 -1.42 -17.26 9.72
N LYS A 52 -0.13 -16.93 9.56
CA LYS A 52 0.95 -17.60 10.25
C LYS A 52 1.08 -16.95 11.61
N SER A 53 0.44 -17.62 12.57
CA SER A 53 0.51 -17.46 14.01
C SER A 53 -0.20 -16.24 14.60
N PRO A 54 -1.08 -16.42 15.60
CA PRO A 54 -1.35 -15.34 16.54
C PRO A 54 -0.02 -14.96 17.19
N ALA A 55 0.31 -13.68 17.21
CA ALA A 55 1.41 -13.20 18.04
C ALA A 55 1.16 -13.67 19.48
N PRO A 56 2.20 -13.97 20.27
CA PRO A 56 2.03 -14.21 21.70
C PRO A 56 1.34 -12.98 22.31
N GLY A 57 0.08 -13.11 22.73
CA GLY A 57 -0.69 -12.01 23.33
C GLY A 57 -1.97 -11.57 22.61
N GLY A 58 -2.47 -12.32 21.62
CA GLY A 58 -3.79 -12.04 21.02
C GLY A 58 -3.74 -11.14 19.77
N ASP A 59 -4.89 -10.57 19.39
CA ASP A 59 -4.97 -9.65 18.25
C ASP A 59 -4.38 -8.29 18.62
N LEU A 60 -3.20 -7.99 18.07
CA LEU A 60 -2.50 -6.73 18.32
C LEU A 60 -3.32 -5.51 17.90
N ALA A 61 -4.24 -5.68 16.95
CA ALA A 61 -5.07 -4.63 16.39
C ALA A 61 -6.40 -4.45 17.16
N GLU A 62 -6.64 -5.20 18.24
CA GLU A 62 -7.89 -5.11 19.00
C GLU A 62 -8.16 -3.66 19.47
N GLY A 63 -9.36 -3.14 19.20
CA GLY A 63 -9.74 -1.78 19.55
C GLY A 63 -9.12 -0.68 18.67
N ILE A 64 -8.40 -1.02 17.61
CA ILE A 64 -7.95 -0.07 16.58
C ILE A 64 -9.03 0.07 15.51
N ASN A 65 -9.37 1.31 15.18
CA ASN A 65 -10.26 1.61 14.07
C ASN A 65 -9.47 1.70 12.76
N PHE A 66 -9.77 0.81 11.82
CA PHE A 66 -9.27 0.90 10.45
C PHE A 66 -10.35 1.49 9.57
N GLU A 67 -10.05 2.61 8.94
CA GLU A 67 -10.93 3.24 7.96
C GLU A 67 -10.77 2.54 6.60
N ASP A 68 -11.89 2.18 5.98
CA ASP A 68 -11.85 1.66 4.61
C ASP A 68 -11.50 2.79 3.65
N VAL A 69 -10.42 2.60 2.88
CA VAL A 69 -9.95 3.59 1.92
C VAL A 69 -10.02 3.07 0.48
N PRO A 70 -10.48 3.88 -0.48
CA PRO A 70 -10.64 3.44 -1.86
C PRO A 70 -9.28 3.26 -2.54
N SER A 71 -9.14 2.20 -3.33
CA SER A 71 -7.97 2.01 -4.19
C SER A 71 -7.97 3.07 -5.30
N PRO A 72 -6.81 3.53 -5.81
CA PRO A 72 -6.74 4.52 -6.88
C PRO A 72 -7.55 4.12 -8.12
N LEU A 73 -7.58 2.81 -8.39
CA LEU A 73 -8.40 2.12 -9.37
C LEU A 73 -8.79 0.76 -8.80
N GLU A 74 -10.08 0.42 -8.82
CA GLU A 74 -10.55 -0.90 -8.41
C GLU A 74 -10.36 -1.92 -9.52
N ARG A 75 -9.63 -3.01 -9.23
CA ARG A 75 -9.32 -4.06 -10.21
C ARG A 75 -10.58 -4.79 -10.70
N GLY A 76 -11.64 -4.83 -9.90
CA GLY A 76 -12.94 -5.39 -10.25
C GLY A 76 -13.61 -4.69 -11.44
N MET A 77 -13.20 -3.46 -11.75
CA MET A 77 -13.66 -2.76 -12.97
C MET A 77 -13.06 -3.31 -14.26
N PHE A 78 -11.93 -4.02 -14.18
CA PHE A 78 -11.21 -4.52 -15.35
C PHE A 78 -11.30 -6.04 -15.46
N PHE A 79 -11.50 -6.73 -14.34
CA PHE A 79 -11.53 -8.18 -14.24
C PHE A 79 -12.81 -8.62 -13.53
N SER A 80 -13.71 -9.27 -14.25
CA SER A 80 -14.86 -9.98 -13.67
C SER A 80 -14.50 -11.47 -13.60
N LEU A 81 -13.85 -11.86 -12.50
CA LEU A 81 -13.34 -13.22 -12.29
C LEU A 81 -13.88 -13.84 -10.99
N PRO A 82 -13.95 -15.19 -10.90
CA PRO A 82 -14.14 -15.89 -9.63
C PRO A 82 -13.10 -15.48 -8.57
N LEU A 83 -13.46 -15.52 -7.29
CA LEU A 83 -12.64 -14.99 -6.20
C LEU A 83 -11.25 -15.67 -6.08
N ASP A 84 -11.20 -16.98 -6.30
CA ASP A 84 -9.99 -17.79 -6.26
C ASP A 84 -9.00 -17.42 -7.37
N GLU A 85 -9.49 -17.10 -8.56
CA GLU A 85 -8.68 -16.56 -9.65
C GLU A 85 -8.31 -15.09 -9.42
N TYR A 86 -9.24 -14.30 -8.87
CA TYR A 86 -9.06 -12.88 -8.60
C TYR A 86 -7.92 -12.63 -7.61
N ALA A 87 -7.71 -13.51 -6.63
CA ALA A 87 -6.62 -13.39 -5.67
C ALA A 87 -5.24 -13.79 -6.22
N SER A 88 -5.18 -14.43 -7.40
CA SER A 88 -3.94 -14.96 -7.97
C SER A 88 -2.90 -13.87 -8.26
N ARG A 89 -1.62 -14.26 -8.18
CA ARG A 89 -0.50 -13.37 -8.51
C ARG A 89 -0.55 -12.94 -9.97
N GLU A 90 -1.01 -13.83 -10.84
CA GLU A 90 -1.12 -13.63 -12.28
C GLU A 90 -2.15 -12.55 -12.61
N VAL A 91 -3.32 -12.56 -11.97
CA VAL A 91 -4.35 -11.53 -12.16
C VAL A 91 -3.90 -10.19 -11.58
N LYS A 92 -3.24 -10.18 -10.41
CA LYS A 92 -2.65 -8.95 -9.86
C LYS A 92 -1.62 -8.36 -10.81
N LYS A 93 -0.74 -9.19 -11.37
CA LYS A 93 0.27 -8.78 -12.34
C LYS A 93 -0.38 -8.21 -13.60
N ALA A 94 -1.34 -8.92 -14.18
CA ALA A 94 -2.06 -8.47 -15.38
C ALA A 94 -2.77 -7.12 -15.17
N PHE A 95 -3.34 -6.89 -13.99
CA PHE A 95 -3.92 -5.61 -13.63
C PHE A 95 -2.87 -4.48 -13.60
N ILE A 96 -1.72 -4.70 -12.96
CA ILE A 96 -0.66 -3.69 -12.93
C ILE A 96 -0.12 -3.41 -14.33
N GLU A 97 0.07 -4.43 -15.17
CA GLU A 97 0.49 -4.27 -16.56
C GLU A 97 -0.50 -3.42 -17.36
N LEU A 98 -1.80 -3.70 -17.21
CA LEU A 98 -2.87 -2.96 -17.88
C LEU A 98 -2.87 -1.47 -17.48
N ILE A 99 -2.82 -1.15 -16.18
CA ILE A 99 -2.83 0.25 -15.75
C ILE A 99 -1.50 0.95 -16.09
N CYS A 100 -0.37 0.23 -16.16
CA CYS A 100 0.89 0.78 -16.65
C CYS A 100 0.82 1.14 -18.13
N GLN A 101 0.22 0.29 -18.97
CA GLN A 101 -0.03 0.61 -20.37
C GLN A 101 -0.82 1.91 -20.50
N PHE A 102 -1.89 2.08 -19.72
CA PHE A 102 -2.64 3.32 -19.72
C PHE A 102 -1.87 4.51 -19.14
N GLY A 103 -0.94 4.29 -18.22
CA GLY A 103 -0.04 5.33 -17.74
C GLY A 103 0.93 5.82 -18.82
N GLU A 104 1.32 4.96 -19.75
CA GLU A 104 2.13 5.31 -20.92
C GLU A 104 1.32 5.95 -22.04
N LYS A 105 0.06 5.51 -22.20
CA LYS A 105 -0.87 5.95 -23.24
C LYS A 105 -2.24 6.31 -22.66
N PRO A 106 -2.37 7.47 -21.99
CA PRO A 106 -3.61 7.85 -21.30
C PRO A 106 -4.82 7.97 -22.24
N GLU A 107 -4.59 8.24 -23.52
CA GLU A 107 -5.62 8.28 -24.56
C GLU A 107 -6.28 6.93 -24.85
N GLU A 108 -5.58 5.82 -24.54
CA GLU A 108 -6.13 4.45 -24.65
C GLU A 108 -6.98 4.07 -23.44
N PHE A 109 -7.00 4.89 -22.36
CA PHE A 109 -7.77 4.57 -21.17
C PHE A 109 -9.28 4.63 -21.48
N PRO A 110 -10.05 3.56 -21.20
CA PRO A 110 -11.48 3.54 -21.44
C PRO A 110 -12.18 4.44 -20.41
N ARG A 111 -12.52 5.67 -20.79
CA ARG A 111 -13.15 6.67 -19.89
C ARG A 111 -14.50 6.22 -19.33
N ARG A 112 -15.21 5.38 -20.09
CA ARG A 112 -16.21 4.47 -19.55
C ARG A 112 -15.45 3.18 -19.33
N GLY A 113 -15.25 2.76 -18.08
CA GLY A 113 -14.47 1.59 -17.73
C GLY A 113 -14.88 0.34 -18.50
N ILE A 114 -14.11 -0.73 -18.34
CA ILE A 114 -14.42 -1.99 -19.02
C ILE A 114 -15.75 -2.53 -18.45
N GLY A 115 -16.71 -2.86 -19.32
CA GLY A 115 -18.03 -3.35 -18.90
C GLY A 115 -19.08 -2.27 -18.58
N GLY A 116 -18.81 -0.98 -18.85
CA GLY A 116 -19.80 0.09 -18.72
C GLY A 116 -19.85 0.78 -17.35
N TYR A 117 -18.88 0.51 -16.47
CA TYR A 117 -18.70 1.22 -15.22
C TYR A 117 -18.16 2.63 -15.48
N GLU A 118 -18.78 3.68 -14.94
CA GLU A 118 -18.25 5.04 -15.05
C GLU A 118 -17.29 5.33 -13.90
N LEU A 119 -16.11 5.87 -14.22
CA LEU A 119 -15.17 6.27 -13.18
C LEU A 119 -15.73 7.42 -12.36
N ASN A 120 -15.63 7.31 -11.04
CA ASN A 120 -15.98 8.40 -10.14
C ASN A 120 -14.89 9.49 -10.12
N GLU A 121 -15.16 10.62 -9.45
CA GLU A 121 -14.22 11.74 -9.38
C GLU A 121 -12.87 11.36 -8.74
N TYR A 122 -12.88 10.44 -7.78
CA TYR A 122 -11.66 9.98 -7.11
C TYR A 122 -10.76 9.20 -8.06
N GLU A 123 -11.33 8.28 -8.84
CA GLU A 123 -10.64 7.47 -9.84
C GLU A 123 -10.14 8.33 -11.01
N LEU A 124 -10.99 9.23 -11.53
CA LEU A 124 -10.58 10.22 -12.53
C LEU A 124 -9.43 11.10 -12.03
N GLY A 125 -9.44 11.46 -10.74
CA GLY A 125 -8.35 12.15 -10.07
C GLY A 125 -7.07 11.31 -10.04
N SER A 126 -7.18 10.00 -9.77
CA SER A 126 -6.05 9.06 -9.73
C SER A 126 -5.35 8.94 -11.08
N LEU A 127 -6.10 8.97 -12.20
CA LEU A 127 -5.52 8.92 -13.56
C LEU A 127 -4.45 10.00 -13.81
N LYS A 128 -4.55 11.17 -13.15
CA LYS A 128 -3.55 12.26 -13.26
C LYS A 128 -2.16 11.84 -12.79
N SER A 129 -2.09 10.86 -11.89
CA SER A 129 -0.85 10.33 -11.32
C SER A 129 -0.42 8.98 -11.91
N LEU A 130 -1.23 8.40 -12.82
CA LEU A 130 -1.00 7.06 -13.35
C LEU A 130 0.30 6.95 -14.14
N GLY A 131 0.65 7.96 -14.95
CA GLY A 131 1.94 7.97 -15.66
C GLY A 131 3.15 7.99 -14.72
N ARG A 132 3.02 8.55 -13.51
CA ARG A 132 4.08 8.49 -12.49
C ARG A 132 4.17 7.08 -11.89
N PHE A 133 3.03 6.48 -11.57
CA PHE A 133 2.97 5.09 -11.11
C PHE A 133 3.62 4.13 -12.12
N ALA A 134 3.26 4.23 -13.41
CA ALA A 134 3.85 3.43 -14.48
C ALA A 134 5.38 3.57 -14.58
N ARG A 135 5.92 4.79 -14.38
CA ARG A 135 7.38 4.99 -14.32
C ARG A 135 8.03 4.29 -13.12
N ALA A 136 7.36 4.21 -11.98
CA ALA A 136 7.87 3.47 -10.83
C ALA A 136 7.86 1.96 -11.09
N CYS A 137 6.84 1.42 -11.74
CA CYS A 137 6.78 0.00 -12.13
C CYS A 137 7.92 -0.44 -13.06
N LYS A 138 8.51 0.48 -13.84
CA LYS A 138 9.71 0.19 -14.68
C LYS A 138 10.99 -0.03 -13.88
N VAL A 139 11.04 0.47 -12.65
CA VAL A 139 12.21 0.38 -11.76
C VAL A 139 12.01 -0.72 -10.72
N VAL A 140 10.77 -0.90 -10.27
CA VAL A 140 10.41 -1.87 -9.24
C VAL A 140 10.27 -3.28 -9.85
N PRO A 141 10.86 -4.33 -9.24
CA PRO A 141 10.66 -5.70 -9.68
C PRO A 141 9.17 -6.09 -9.65
N ASP A 142 8.76 -6.97 -10.55
CA ASP A 142 7.35 -7.39 -10.66
C ASP A 142 6.79 -8.01 -9.37
N ALA A 143 7.64 -8.66 -8.59
CA ALA A 143 7.31 -9.21 -7.28
C ALA A 143 6.86 -8.14 -6.25
N GLN A 144 7.20 -6.87 -6.47
CA GLN A 144 6.90 -5.74 -5.57
C GLN A 144 5.94 -4.72 -6.19
N TRP A 145 5.38 -5.02 -7.36
CA TRP A 145 4.41 -4.13 -8.01
C TRP A 145 3.15 -3.89 -7.19
N PHE A 146 2.71 -4.89 -6.43
CA PHE A 146 1.49 -4.75 -5.63
C PHE A 146 1.75 -3.95 -4.33
N ASP A 147 2.94 -4.09 -3.72
CA ASP A 147 3.37 -3.17 -2.65
C ASP A 147 3.47 -1.73 -3.15
N LEU A 148 3.95 -1.52 -4.37
CA LEU A 148 3.94 -0.21 -5.03
C LEU A 148 2.52 0.32 -5.26
N PHE A 149 1.58 -0.57 -5.61
CA PHE A 149 0.17 -0.21 -5.73
C PHE A 149 -0.43 0.21 -4.39
N HIS A 150 -0.15 -0.52 -3.31
CA HIS A 150 -0.57 -0.15 -1.95
C HIS A 150 0.03 1.17 -1.48
N LEU A 151 1.30 1.44 -1.80
CA LEU A 151 1.92 2.74 -1.54
C LEU A 151 1.19 3.88 -2.27
N TRP A 152 0.83 3.66 -3.54
CA TRP A 152 0.06 4.65 -4.30
C TRP A 152 -1.36 4.82 -3.74
N THR A 153 -1.99 3.75 -3.25
CA THR A 153 -3.26 3.81 -2.52
C THR A 153 -3.17 4.67 -1.27
N ALA A 154 -2.15 4.45 -0.43
CA ALA A 154 -1.92 5.25 0.77
C ALA A 154 -1.78 6.75 0.42
N GLU A 155 -0.99 7.06 -0.61
CA GLU A 155 -0.81 8.44 -1.07
C GLU A 155 -2.11 9.08 -1.57
N ARG A 156 -2.89 8.35 -2.38
CA ARG A 156 -4.16 8.85 -2.93
C ARG A 156 -5.22 9.07 -1.86
N ALA A 157 -5.21 8.26 -0.81
CA ALA A 157 -6.05 8.41 0.37
C ALA A 157 -5.52 9.46 1.37
N GLY A 158 -4.37 10.08 1.11
CA GLY A 158 -3.82 11.15 1.95
C GLY A 158 -3.03 10.67 3.18
N TYR A 159 -2.68 9.39 3.26
CA TYR A 159 -1.81 8.87 4.31
C TYR A 159 -0.36 9.28 4.04
N GLN A 160 0.34 9.59 5.12
CA GLN A 160 1.77 9.94 5.07
C GLN A 160 2.66 8.71 4.95
N TYR A 161 2.16 7.54 5.37
CA TYR A 161 2.95 6.32 5.47
C TYR A 161 2.19 5.11 4.94
N PHE A 162 2.92 4.20 4.27
CA PHE A 162 2.48 2.85 3.95
C PHE A 162 3.28 1.87 4.80
N LEU A 163 2.61 1.21 5.74
CA LEU A 163 3.24 0.30 6.69
C LEU A 163 3.47 -1.08 6.04
N THR A 164 4.72 -1.53 5.96
CA THR A 164 5.08 -2.83 5.36
C THR A 164 6.25 -3.48 6.10
N ARG A 165 6.32 -4.81 6.10
CA ARG A 165 7.48 -5.55 6.62
C ARG A 165 8.54 -5.82 5.55
N ASP A 166 8.29 -5.51 4.28
CA ASP A 166 9.26 -5.71 3.21
C ASP A 166 10.33 -4.62 3.21
N LYS A 167 11.41 -4.88 3.95
CA LYS A 167 12.61 -4.03 4.00
C LYS A 167 13.23 -3.83 2.61
N LYS A 168 13.15 -4.81 1.71
CA LYS A 168 13.70 -4.64 0.35
C LYS A 168 12.90 -3.60 -0.41
N PHE A 169 11.58 -3.63 -0.27
CA PHE A 169 10.70 -2.63 -0.88
C PHE A 169 10.93 -1.23 -0.29
N VAL A 170 11.00 -1.10 1.03
CA VAL A 170 11.30 0.18 1.69
C VAL A 170 12.63 0.75 1.19
N ASN A 171 13.70 -0.05 1.19
CA ASN A 171 15.02 0.39 0.71
C ASN A 171 15.00 0.73 -0.79
N LEU A 172 14.34 -0.07 -1.62
CA LEU A 172 14.18 0.21 -3.04
C LEU A 172 13.51 1.57 -3.25
N MET A 173 12.40 1.85 -2.57
CA MET A 173 11.63 3.07 -2.75
C MET A 173 12.30 4.31 -2.17
N THR A 174 13.05 4.18 -1.09
CA THR A 174 13.67 5.32 -0.39
C THR A 174 15.08 5.65 -0.87
N GLN A 175 15.83 4.66 -1.39
CA GLN A 175 17.24 4.81 -1.75
C GLN A 175 17.49 4.76 -3.27
N THR A 176 16.74 3.94 -4.00
CA THR A 176 17.04 3.63 -5.40
C THR A 176 16.01 4.24 -6.36
N CYS A 177 14.73 4.11 -6.03
CA CYS A 177 13.63 4.64 -6.84
C CYS A 177 13.67 6.17 -6.79
N ARG A 178 13.83 6.80 -7.96
CA ARG A 178 13.83 8.26 -8.09
C ARG A 178 12.43 8.85 -8.27
N VAL A 179 11.41 7.99 -8.37
CA VAL A 179 10.01 8.42 -8.44
C VAL A 179 9.53 8.72 -7.03
N LYS A 180 9.15 9.98 -6.80
CA LYS A 180 8.68 10.44 -5.49
C LYS A 180 7.19 10.18 -5.32
N PHE A 181 6.85 9.58 -4.19
CA PHE A 181 5.51 9.49 -3.65
C PHE A 181 5.43 10.39 -2.40
N ASP A 182 4.26 10.98 -2.16
CA ASP A 182 4.04 11.82 -0.97
C ASP A 182 3.88 10.96 0.30
N ALA A 183 3.32 9.76 0.14
CA ALA A 183 3.37 8.70 1.13
C ALA A 183 4.75 8.00 1.11
N LEU A 184 5.23 7.59 2.28
CA LEU A 184 6.50 6.88 2.43
C LEU A 184 6.26 5.43 2.87
N PRO A 185 6.88 4.43 2.20
CA PRO A 185 6.88 3.09 2.73
C PRO A 185 7.76 3.04 3.98
N VAL A 186 7.28 2.40 5.04
CA VAL A 186 7.97 2.35 6.34
C VAL A 186 7.72 1.01 7.02
N THR A 187 8.71 0.52 7.76
CA THR A 187 8.55 -0.64 8.65
C THR A 187 7.91 -0.25 9.98
N PRO A 188 7.31 -1.19 10.73
CA PRO A 188 6.89 -0.95 12.10
C PRO A 188 7.96 -0.26 12.95
N ILE A 189 9.20 -0.76 12.93
CA ILE A 189 10.29 -0.12 13.70
C ILE A 189 10.61 1.27 13.16
N GLY A 190 10.66 1.44 11.84
CA GLY A 190 10.93 2.74 11.22
C GLY A 190 9.89 3.78 11.62
N LEU A 191 8.62 3.39 11.65
CA LEU A 191 7.51 4.26 12.05
C LEU A 191 7.55 4.54 13.56
N TRP A 192 7.80 3.53 14.39
CA TRP A 192 7.90 3.71 15.84
C TRP A 192 9.02 4.69 16.21
N ASN A 193 10.19 4.60 15.56
CA ASN A 193 11.28 5.54 15.79
C ASN A 193 10.89 6.98 15.43
N LEU A 194 10.11 7.18 14.36
CA LEU A 194 9.59 8.51 13.99
C LEU A 194 8.60 9.04 15.02
N LEU A 195 7.70 8.18 15.51
CA LEU A 195 6.65 8.58 16.46
C LEU A 195 7.17 8.79 17.89
N SER A 196 8.21 8.07 18.29
CA SER A 196 8.81 8.17 19.64
C SER A 196 9.88 9.26 19.77
N SER A 197 10.37 9.81 18.65
CA SER A 197 11.38 10.87 18.63
C SER A 197 10.78 12.29 18.61
N GLY A 198 9.45 12.43 18.53
CA GLY A 198 8.72 13.69 18.55
C GLY A 198 8.09 13.96 19.90
#